data_AF-A0A917LGZ4-F1
#
_entry.id   AF-A0A917LGZ4-F1
#
_cell.length_a   1.000
_cell.length_b   1.000
_cell.length_c   1.000
_cell.angle_alpha   90.00
_cell.angle_beta   90.00
_cell.angle_gamma   90.00
#
_symmetry.space_group_name_H-M   'P 1'
#
loop_
_entity.id
_entity.type
_entity.pdbx_description
1 polymer ?
#
loop_
_entity_poly.entity_id
_entity_poly.type
_entity_poly.pdbx_seq_one_letter_code
_entity_poly.pdbx_strand_id
1 'polypeptide(L)'
;MNMSYTVEQVSRILSRLGLGFSNDSAKRLVDSKLKRVERPNSRYNTSYNYLVYVKSLEEYLINEVGLDTNVVYEAVYGARSQ
;
A
#
# COMPACT_ATOMS: atom_id res chain seq x y z
N MET A 1 -3.20 7.16 -14.81
CA MET A 1 -1.81 7.21 -14.31
C MET A 1 -1.64 6.07 -13.31
N ASN A 2 -0.72 5.13 -13.51
CA ASN A 2 -0.57 3.99 -12.59
C ASN A 2 0.14 4.46 -11.31
N MET A 3 -0.61 4.55 -10.20
CA MET A 3 -0.08 4.98 -8.91
C MET A 3 0.64 3.83 -8.22
N SER A 4 1.82 4.11 -7.66
CA SER A 4 2.67 3.12 -7.01
C SER A 4 3.22 3.66 -5.70
N TYR A 5 3.33 2.81 -4.69
CA TYR A 5 3.83 3.16 -3.36
C TYR A 5 5.07 2.36 -2.96
N THR A 6 5.88 2.93 -2.08
CA THR A 6 6.93 2.18 -1.41
C THR A 6 6.34 1.29 -0.31
N VAL A 7 7.08 0.26 0.11
CA VAL A 7 6.65 -0.62 1.21
C VAL A 7 6.43 0.17 2.51
N GLU A 8 7.23 1.21 2.75
CA GLU A 8 7.11 2.09 3.91
C GLU A 8 5.81 2.91 3.87
N GLN A 9 5.40 3.37 2.68
CA GLN A 9 4.10 4.01 2.51
C GLN A 9 2.96 3.03 2.77
N VAL A 10 3.08 1.78 2.28
CA VAL A 10 2.10 0.72 2.57
C VAL A 10 2.00 0.44 4.07
N SER A 11 3.13 0.28 4.78
CA SER A 11 3.13 0.09 6.23
C SER A 11 2.42 1.23 6.97
N ARG A 12 2.63 2.49 6.54
CA ARG A 12 1.93 3.65 7.12
C ARG A 12 0.42 3.59 6.88
N ILE A 13 -0.02 3.21 5.67
CA ILE A 13 -1.45 3.06 5.36
C ILE A 13 -2.08 1.98 6.24
N LEU A 14 -1.45 0.81 6.31
CA LEU A 14 -1.92 -0.32 7.13
C LEU A 14 -1.96 0.05 8.62
N SER A 15 -0.98 0.82 9.09
CA SER A 15 -0.96 1.34 10.47
C SER A 15 -2.11 2.33 10.74
N ARG A 16 -2.42 3.22 9.79
CA ARG A 16 -3.57 4.15 9.90
C ARG A 16 -4.92 3.42 9.96
N LEU A 17 -5.03 2.30 9.27
CA LEU A 17 -6.21 1.43 9.30
C LEU A 17 -6.29 0.58 10.58
N GLY A 18 -5.38 0.77 11.55
CA GLY A 18 -5.38 0.04 12.81
C GLY A 18 -4.91 -1.42 12.70
N LEU A 19 -4.34 -1.83 11.55
CA LEU A 19 -3.92 -3.21 11.31
C LEU A 19 -2.56 -3.55 11.94
N GLY A 20 -1.82 -2.56 12.46
CA GLY A 20 -0.59 -2.78 13.23
C GLY A 20 0.61 -3.33 12.45
N PHE A 21 0.68 -3.11 11.13
CA PHE A 21 1.77 -3.63 10.31
C PHE A 21 3.06 -2.81 10.43
N SER A 22 4.14 -3.46 10.87
CA SER A 22 5.51 -2.95 10.71
C SER A 22 5.94 -2.95 9.23
N ASN A 23 7.06 -2.30 8.91
CA ASN A 23 7.67 -2.37 7.58
C ASN A 23 7.95 -3.82 7.14
N ASP A 24 8.40 -4.68 8.06
CA ASP A 24 8.68 -6.09 7.77
C ASP A 24 7.41 -6.88 7.47
N SER A 25 6.33 -6.65 8.24
CA SER A 25 5.04 -7.28 7.99
C SER A 25 4.44 -6.80 6.67
N ALA A 26 4.58 -5.50 6.35
CA ALA A 26 4.14 -4.94 5.08
C ALA A 26 4.91 -5.54 3.91
N LYS A 27 6.24 -5.72 4.05
CA LYS A 27 7.06 -6.41 3.04
C LYS A 27 6.56 -7.84 2.81
N ARG A 28 6.31 -8.61 3.87
CA ARG A 28 5.79 -9.99 3.78
C ARG A 28 4.43 -10.05 3.09
N LEU A 29 3.55 -9.08 3.38
CA LEU A 29 2.27 -8.94 2.67
C LEU A 29 2.50 -8.66 1.19
N VAL A 30 3.38 -7.72 0.85
CA VAL A 30 3.68 -7.39 -0.55
C VAL A 30 4.20 -8.60 -1.30
N ASP A 31 5.14 -9.34 -0.72
CA ASP A 31 5.75 -10.50 -1.36
C ASP A 31 4.76 -11.66 -1.57
N SER A 32 3.68 -11.74 -0.77
CA SER A 32 2.71 -12.84 -0.81
C SER A 32 1.41 -12.53 -1.54
N LYS A 33 0.94 -11.29 -1.50
CA LYS A 33 -0.42 -10.92 -1.92
C LYS A 33 -0.49 -9.76 -2.90
N LEU A 34 0.48 -8.83 -2.88
CA LEU A 34 0.36 -7.58 -3.64
C LEU A 34 1.18 -7.61 -4.93
N LYS A 35 0.75 -6.83 -5.91
CA LYS A 35 1.45 -6.72 -7.19
C LYS A 35 2.63 -5.77 -7.05
N ARG A 36 3.82 -6.29 -7.32
CA ARG A 36 5.06 -5.51 -7.44
C ARG A 36 5.16 -4.89 -8.83
N VAL A 37 5.70 -3.68 -8.90
CA VAL A 37 6.01 -2.98 -10.16
C VAL A 37 7.44 -2.49 -10.13
N GLU A 38 8.02 -2.34 -11.32
CA GLU A 38 9.38 -1.85 -11.48
C GLU A 38 9.54 -0.46 -10.87
N ARG A 39 10.68 -0.23 -10.21
CA ARG A 39 11.04 1.07 -9.67
C ARG A 39 11.65 1.92 -10.80
N PRO A 40 10.95 2.96 -11.30
CA PRO A 40 11.39 3.67 -12.50
C PRO A 40 12.57 4.61 -12.26
N ASN A 41 12.89 4.96 -11.01
CA ASN A 41 14.02 5.83 -10.66
C ASN A 41 14.41 5.67 -9.19
N SER A 42 15.65 6.04 -8.84
CA SER A 42 16.17 6.08 -7.47
C SER A 42 15.53 7.17 -6.58
N ARG A 43 14.64 8.02 -7.13
CA ARG A 43 13.90 9.08 -6.40
C ARG A 43 13.00 8.57 -5.27
N TYR A 44 12.58 7.32 -5.32
CA TYR A 44 11.82 6.71 -4.22
C TYR A 44 12.75 6.38 -3.07
N ASN A 45 12.53 7.00 -1.91
CA ASN A 45 13.27 6.66 -0.69
C ASN A 45 12.71 5.35 -0.12
N THR A 46 13.20 4.23 -0.63
CA THR A 46 12.81 2.89 -0.21
C THR A 46 14.00 1.94 -0.22
N SER A 47 14.04 1.05 0.75
CA SER A 47 15.07 0.00 0.87
C SER A 47 14.88 -1.14 -0.14
N TYR A 48 13.81 -1.10 -0.95
CA TYR A 48 13.43 -2.17 -1.88
C TYR A 48 13.66 -1.79 -3.35
N ASN A 49 13.92 -2.82 -4.17
CA ASN A 49 14.15 -2.67 -5.62
C ASN A 49 12.84 -2.63 -6.43
N TYR A 50 11.69 -2.50 -5.77
CA TYR A 50 10.37 -2.49 -6.38
C TYR A 50 9.46 -1.46 -5.72
N LEU A 51 8.35 -1.15 -6.38
CA LEU A 51 7.20 -0.46 -5.78
C LEU A 51 5.99 -1.39 -5.74
N VAL A 52 4.97 -0.98 -5.02
CA VAL A 52 3.70 -1.69 -4.85
C VAL A 52 2.65 -1.01 -5.70
N TYR A 53 1.94 -1.79 -6.53
CA TYR A 53 0.82 -1.28 -7.30
C TYR A 53 -0.35 -0.96 -6.38
N VAL A 54 -0.73 0.31 -6.29
CA VAL A 54 -1.71 0.79 -5.31
C VAL A 54 -3.04 0.07 -5.41
N LYS A 55 -3.52 -0.18 -6.64
CA LYS A 55 -4.79 -0.88 -6.84
C LYS A 55 -4.79 -2.30 -6.26
N SER A 56 -3.65 -3.01 -6.27
CA SER A 56 -3.57 -4.34 -5.64
C SER A 56 -3.66 -4.29 -4.11
N LEU A 57 -3.18 -3.20 -3.49
CA LEU A 57 -3.36 -2.97 -2.05
C LEU A 57 -4.84 -2.67 -1.73
N GLU A 58 -5.48 -1.82 -2.53
CA GLU A 58 -6.89 -1.50 -2.40
C GLU A 58 -7.77 -2.77 -2.52
N GLU A 59 -7.57 -3.56 -3.57
CA GLU A 59 -8.28 -4.82 -3.80
C GLU A 59 -8.08 -5.80 -2.64
N TYR A 60 -6.87 -5.90 -2.09
CA TYR A 60 -6.60 -6.73 -0.91
C TYR A 60 -7.38 -6.25 0.32
N LEU A 61 -7.37 -4.95 0.61
CA LEU A 61 -8.04 -4.39 1.79
C LEU A 61 -9.56 -4.51 1.72
N ILE A 62 -10.14 -4.34 0.54
CA ILE A 62 -11.59 -4.45 0.33
C ILE A 62 -12.01 -5.93 0.30
N ASN A 63 -11.38 -6.74 -0.55
CA ASN A 63 -11.88 -8.08 -0.85
C ASN A 63 -11.40 -9.15 0.14
N GLU A 64 -10.18 -9.06 0.65
CA GLU A 64 -9.63 -10.06 1.57
C GLU A 64 -9.75 -9.64 3.04
N VAL A 65 -9.53 -8.37 3.36
CA VAL A 65 -9.67 -7.87 4.75
C VAL A 65 -11.11 -7.50 5.09
N GLY A 66 -11.92 -7.12 4.09
CA GLY A 66 -13.32 -6.76 4.29
C GLY A 66 -13.54 -5.36 4.86
N LEU A 67 -12.61 -4.43 4.60
CA LEU A 67 -12.76 -3.04 5.02
C LEU A 67 -13.72 -2.27 4.12
N ASP A 68 -14.39 -1.27 4.70
CA ASP A 68 -15.25 -0.36 3.94
C ASP A 68 -14.47 0.38 2.85
N THR A 69 -15.04 0.43 1.65
CA THR A 69 -14.41 1.03 0.47
C THR A 69 -14.03 2.50 0.71
N ASN A 70 -14.86 3.29 1.40
CA ASN A 70 -14.56 4.70 1.65
C ASN A 70 -13.36 4.82 2.60
N VAL A 71 -13.34 4.03 3.66
CA VAL A 71 -12.22 3.99 4.62
C VAL A 71 -10.90 3.60 3.93
N VAL A 72 -10.93 2.59 3.07
CA VAL A 72 -9.76 2.18 2.28
C VAL A 72 -9.32 3.30 1.36
N TYR A 73 -10.25 3.92 0.63
CA TYR A 73 -9.95 4.98 -0.31
C TYR A 73 -9.32 6.20 0.37
N GLU A 74 -9.88 6.64 1.50
CA GLU A 74 -9.33 7.72 2.33
C GLU A 74 -7.92 7.41 2.80
N ALA A 75 -7.68 6.19 3.31
CA ALA A 75 -6.38 5.79 3.81
C ALA A 75 -5.31 5.66 2.72
N VAL A 76 -5.68 5.09 1.56
CA VAL A 76 -4.78 4.79 0.44
C VAL A 76 -4.45 6.04 -0.37
N TYR A 77 -5.44 6.84 -0.74
CA TYR A 77 -5.25 8.00 -1.61
C TYR A 77 -5.10 9.31 -0.82
N GLY A 78 -5.32 9.28 0.49
CA GLY A 78 -5.21 10.46 1.35
C GLY A 78 -6.29 11.49 1.01
N ALA A 79 -7.54 11.04 0.87
CA ALA A 79 -8.64 11.93 0.53
C ALA A 79 -8.67 13.10 1.53
N ARG A 80 -8.32 14.29 1.03
CA ARG A 80 -8.93 15.51 1.55
C ARG A 80 -10.40 15.36 1.22
N SER A 81 -11.25 15.16 2.23
CA SER A 81 -12.67 15.41 2.10
C SER A 81 -12.82 16.88 1.70
N GLN A 82 -13.01 17.15 0.41
CA GLN A 82 -13.62 18.35 -0.17
C GLN A 82 -13.80 18.20 -1.68
#